data_AF-A0A9E3SRL0-F1
#
_entry.id   AF-A0A9E3SRL0-F1
#
_cell.length_a   1.000
_cell.length_b   1.000
_cell.length_c   1.000
_cell.angle_alpha   90.00
_cell.angle_beta   90.00
_cell.angle_gamma   90.00
#
_symmetry.space_group_name_H-M   'P 1'
#
loop_
_entity.id
_entity.type
_entity.pdbx_description
1 polymer ?
#
loop_
_entity_poly.entity_id
_entity_poly.type
_entity_poly.pdbx_seq_one_letter_code
_entity_poly.pdbx_strand_id
1 'polypeptide(L)'
;MPTIDPNIIYLGLIFGLWLGVTATYVPGTGLLEILSASIVIGVIVILSDMPTNWSAVIVMVVGVLTFIVMPFIKQQFLPLAVGGLVLQAAGSLFMFHGLQVSPAIIGLIVVLSLIYHRYVLIPVLEKTRLQPLVDDDAALLGAHGRVISALNPTGTVHVRGELWTATSDRPLDSGDEVVVVERNGLNILVEGVKHKRAPLNGHEE
;
A
#
# COMPACT_ATOMS: atom_id res chain seq x y z
N MET A 1 30.53 25.60 20.07
CA MET A 1 29.24 25.05 19.59
C MET A 1 29.56 24.22 18.36
N PRO A 2 29.10 22.97 18.23
CA PRO A 2 29.49 22.14 17.10
C PRO A 2 29.03 22.82 15.81
N THR A 3 29.98 23.20 14.96
CA THR A 3 29.72 23.83 13.67
C THR A 3 29.28 22.76 12.68
N ILE A 4 28.09 22.21 12.89
CA ILE A 4 27.48 21.30 11.92
C ILE A 4 27.09 22.15 10.71
N ASP A 5 27.50 21.71 9.52
CA ASP A 5 27.21 22.42 8.27
C ASP A 5 25.68 22.45 8.04
N PRO A 6 25.07 23.63 7.77
CA PRO A 6 23.67 23.76 7.38
C PRO A 6 23.23 22.79 6.27
N ASN A 7 24.15 22.45 5.35
CA ASN A 7 23.90 21.49 4.28
C ASN A 7 23.62 20.08 4.82
N ILE A 8 24.33 19.63 5.86
CA ILE A 8 24.13 18.30 6.45
C ILE A 8 22.78 18.23 7.14
N ILE A 9 22.40 19.29 7.85
CA ILE A 9 21.12 19.40 8.55
C ILE A 9 19.97 19.40 7.54
N TYR A 10 20.12 20.18 6.47
CA TYR A 10 19.20 20.20 5.34
C TYR A 10 19.02 18.81 4.70
N LEU A 11 20.13 18.14 4.37
CA LEU A 11 20.11 16.81 3.77
C LEU A 11 19.46 15.77 4.69
N GLY A 12 19.74 15.83 6.00
CA GLY A 12 19.11 14.98 7.00
C GLY A 12 17.60 15.17 7.05
N LEU A 13 17.13 16.43 7.04
CA LEU A 13 15.70 16.72 7.06
C LEU A 13 15.00 16.23 5.79
N ILE A 14 15.53 16.57 4.61
CA ILE A 14 15.02 16.10 3.31
C ILE A 14 14.98 14.57 3.28
N PHE A 15 16.07 13.92 3.68
CA PHE A 15 16.16 12.46 3.66
C PHE A 15 15.11 11.82 4.58
N GLY A 16 14.98 12.32 5.81
CA GLY A 16 13.94 11.88 6.73
C GLY A 16 12.53 12.08 6.17
N LEU A 17 12.24 13.24 5.56
CA LEU A 17 10.93 13.51 4.97
C LEU A 17 10.63 12.59 3.78
N TRP A 18 11.57 12.41 2.85
CA TRP A 18 11.41 11.50 1.70
C TRP A 18 11.31 10.04 2.13
N LEU A 19 12.00 9.64 3.19
CA LEU A 19 11.84 8.32 3.79
C LEU A 19 10.42 8.15 4.35
N GLY A 20 9.86 9.18 5.00
CA GLY A 20 8.47 9.18 5.47
C GLY A 20 7.45 9.11 4.34
N VAL A 21 7.69 9.84 3.23
CA VAL A 21 6.88 9.70 2.01
C VAL A 21 6.95 8.24 1.53
N THR A 22 8.16 7.67 1.43
CA THR A 22 8.35 6.26 1.02
C THR A 22 7.61 5.29 1.92
N ALA A 23 7.67 5.49 3.24
CA ALA A 23 6.98 4.66 4.22
C ALA A 23 5.45 4.69 4.03
N THR A 24 4.90 5.82 3.54
CA THR A 24 3.47 5.92 3.23
C THR A 24 3.07 5.10 2.00
N TYR A 25 4.00 4.88 1.06
CA TYR A 25 3.76 4.11 -0.17
C TYR A 25 3.95 2.60 0.01
N VAL A 26 4.73 2.19 1.02
CA VAL A 26 4.94 0.79 1.40
C VAL A 26 4.45 0.60 2.84
N PRO A 27 3.13 0.66 3.08
CA PRO A 27 2.58 0.56 4.43
C PRO A 27 2.83 -0.83 5.02
N GLY A 28 3.05 -0.88 6.34
CA GLY A 28 3.08 -2.14 7.09
C GLY A 28 4.47 -2.69 7.40
N THR A 29 5.54 -1.94 7.09
CA THR A 29 6.89 -2.32 7.52
C THR A 29 7.17 -1.98 8.99
N GLY A 30 6.58 -0.91 9.52
CA GLY A 30 6.86 -0.35 10.85
C GLY A 30 8.28 0.25 11.00
N LEU A 31 9.27 -0.37 10.38
CA LEU A 31 10.68 0.02 10.43
C LEU A 31 10.95 1.35 9.72
N LEU A 32 10.39 1.54 8.52
CA LEU A 32 10.63 2.75 7.72
C LEU A 32 10.02 3.98 8.40
N GLU A 33 8.84 3.82 8.99
CA GLU A 33 8.10 4.83 9.72
C GLU A 33 8.90 5.30 10.95
N ILE A 34 9.37 4.35 11.77
CA ILE A 34 10.17 4.63 12.97
C ILE A 34 11.51 5.28 12.59
N LEU A 35 12.17 4.79 11.54
CA LEU A 35 13.45 5.33 11.09
C LEU A 35 13.29 6.77 10.58
N SER A 36 12.30 7.02 9.73
CA SER A 36 11.94 8.35 9.26
C SER A 36 11.65 9.30 10.42
N ALA A 37 10.78 8.90 11.34
CA ALA A 37 10.41 9.73 12.49
C ALA A 37 11.65 10.06 13.36
N SER A 38 12.49 9.06 13.62
CA SER A 38 13.70 9.23 14.43
C SER A 38 14.69 10.22 13.80
N ILE A 39 14.90 10.13 12.48
CA ILE A 39 15.75 11.07 11.74
C ILE A 39 15.17 12.47 11.77
N VAL A 40 13.88 12.63 11.45
CA VAL A 40 13.23 13.94 11.41
C VAL A 40 13.25 14.60 12.79
N ILE A 41 12.93 13.86 13.85
CA ILE A 41 12.97 14.36 15.24
C ILE A 41 14.40 14.79 15.60
N GLY A 42 15.41 13.95 15.31
CA GLY A 42 16.81 14.29 15.59
C GLY A 42 17.24 15.58 14.89
N VAL A 43 16.84 15.77 13.63
CA VAL A 43 17.16 17.00 12.89
C VAL A 43 16.39 18.22 13.42
N ILE A 44 15.12 18.06 13.80
CA ILE A 44 14.33 19.15 14.42
C ILE A 44 14.97 19.64 15.72
N VAL A 45 15.51 18.73 16.54
CA VAL A 45 16.25 19.09 17.75
C VAL A 45 17.46 19.95 17.40
N ILE A 46 18.27 19.55 16.42
CA ILE A 46 19.45 20.32 15.98
C ILE A 46 19.03 21.68 15.40
N LEU A 47 17.91 21.74 14.66
CA LEU A 47 17.38 22.98 14.10
C LEU A 47 16.92 23.98 15.15
N SER A 48 16.50 23.50 16.32
CA SER A 48 16.05 24.35 17.42
C SER A 48 17.20 25.14 18.05
N ASP A 49 18.43 24.62 17.96
CA ASP A 49 19.65 25.29 18.43
C ASP A 49 20.26 26.24 17.39
N MET A 50 19.76 26.19 16.15
CA MET A 50 20.24 27.02 15.03
C MET A 50 19.33 28.24 14.80
N PRO A 51 19.82 29.29 14.10
CA PRO A 51 19.02 30.45 13.71
C PRO A 51 18.03 30.07 12.58
N THR A 52 17.13 29.14 12.83
CA THR A 52 16.25 28.52 11.84
C THR A 52 15.01 29.39 11.60
N ASN A 53 14.61 29.50 10.34
CA ASN A 53 13.33 30.09 9.94
C ASN A 53 12.25 29.01 9.87
N TRP A 54 11.46 28.90 10.94
CA TRP A 54 10.40 27.90 11.05
C TRP A 54 9.32 28.03 9.97
N SER A 55 9.03 29.22 9.44
CA SER A 55 8.05 29.35 8.36
C SER A 55 8.56 28.70 7.07
N ALA A 56 9.85 28.85 6.78
CA ALA A 56 10.47 28.21 5.62
C ALA A 56 10.53 26.69 5.76
N VAL A 57 10.83 26.20 6.97
CA VAL A 57 10.78 24.75 7.28
C VAL A 57 9.38 24.19 7.06
N ILE A 58 8.33 24.86 7.56
CA ILE A 58 6.95 24.41 7.36
C ILE A 58 6.59 24.37 5.87
N VAL A 59 6.94 25.42 5.12
CA VAL A 59 6.70 25.48 3.66
C VAL A 59 7.40 24.32 2.94
N MET A 60 8.64 24.01 3.31
CA MET A 60 9.38 22.88 2.76
C MET A 60 8.69 21.55 3.07
N VAL A 61 8.32 21.34 4.33
CA VAL A 61 7.64 20.12 4.79
C VAL A 61 6.34 19.94 4.02
N VAL A 62 5.51 20.98 3.88
CA VAL A 62 4.28 20.93 3.08
C VAL A 62 4.57 20.57 1.62
N GLY A 63 5.64 21.14 1.05
CA GLY A 63 6.09 20.80 -0.30
C GLY A 63 6.39 19.30 -0.47
N VAL A 64 7.11 18.71 0.48
CA VAL A 64 7.42 17.26 0.46
C VAL A 64 6.18 16.42 0.74
N LEU A 65 5.34 16.80 1.71
CA LEU A 65 4.12 16.06 2.05
C LEU A 65 3.07 16.07 0.93
N THR A 66 3.12 17.05 0.02
CA THR A 66 2.27 17.07 -1.17
C THR A 66 2.42 15.78 -1.99
N PHE A 67 3.60 15.16 -1.98
CA PHE A 67 3.84 13.87 -2.63
C PHE A 67 3.08 12.70 -2.00
N ILE A 68 2.64 12.79 -0.75
CA ILE A 68 1.81 11.75 -0.11
C ILE A 68 0.42 11.71 -0.72
N VAL A 69 -0.12 12.85 -1.17
CA VAL A 69 -1.48 12.93 -1.71
C VAL A 69 -1.52 12.53 -3.19
N MET A 70 -0.37 12.54 -3.86
CA MET A 70 -0.22 12.19 -5.28
C MET A 70 -0.86 10.85 -5.71
N PRO A 71 -0.76 9.74 -4.96
CA PRO A 71 -1.41 8.45 -5.25
C PRO A 71 -2.94 8.50 -5.36
N PHE A 72 -3.55 9.38 -4.57
CA PHE A 72 -4.98 9.47 -4.38
C PHE A 72 -5.64 10.37 -5.43
N ILE A 73 -4.83 11.11 -6.18
CA ILE A 73 -5.28 12.14 -7.09
C ILE A 73 -5.10 11.66 -8.54
N LYS A 74 -6.08 11.96 -9.40
CA LYS A 74 -6.07 11.61 -10.84
C LYS A 74 -4.86 12.25 -11.55
N GLN A 75 -4.39 11.64 -12.64
CA GLN A 75 -3.22 12.09 -13.44
C GLN A 75 -3.26 13.58 -13.87
N GLN A 76 -4.44 14.20 -13.94
CA GLN A 76 -4.62 15.63 -14.24
C GLN A 76 -3.95 16.59 -13.24
N PHE A 77 -3.58 16.13 -12.05
CA PHE A 77 -2.93 16.96 -11.02
C PHE A 77 -1.40 16.86 -11.02
N LEU A 78 -0.78 16.50 -12.14
CA LEU A 78 0.68 16.58 -12.32
C LEU A 78 1.28 17.96 -11.91
N PRO A 79 0.60 19.11 -12.12
CA PRO A 79 1.09 20.41 -11.62
C PRO A 79 1.28 20.47 -10.10
N LEU A 80 0.56 19.65 -9.32
CA LEU A 80 0.70 19.58 -7.88
C LEU A 80 2.09 19.06 -7.46
N ALA A 81 2.68 18.15 -8.24
CA ALA A 81 4.05 17.65 -8.01
C ALA A 81 5.07 18.76 -8.18
N VAL A 82 4.89 19.56 -9.24
CA VAL A 82 5.73 20.72 -9.54
C VAL A 82 5.59 21.77 -8.44
N GLY A 83 4.36 22.06 -8.01
CA GLY A 83 4.08 22.94 -6.87
C GLY A 83 4.79 22.48 -5.59
N GLY A 84 4.74 21.18 -5.28
CA GLY A 84 5.44 20.57 -4.15
C GLY A 84 6.96 20.76 -4.22
N LEU A 85 7.58 20.55 -5.40
CA LEU A 85 9.01 20.80 -5.59
C LEU A 85 9.39 22.28 -5.46
N VAL A 86 8.55 23.18 -5.95
CA VAL A 86 8.77 24.63 -5.83
C VAL A 86 8.69 25.03 -4.35
N LEU A 87 7.71 24.53 -3.60
CA LEU A 87 7.58 24.75 -2.17
C LEU A 87 8.78 24.18 -1.40
N GLN A 88 9.22 22.96 -1.73
CA GLN A 88 10.42 22.33 -1.17
C GLN A 88 11.65 23.20 -1.41
N ALA A 89 11.88 23.64 -2.66
CA ALA A 89 13.03 24.47 -3.02
C ALA A 89 12.99 25.85 -2.33
N ALA A 90 11.83 26.50 -2.32
CA ALA A 90 11.64 27.79 -1.67
C ALA A 90 11.90 27.70 -0.16
N GLY A 91 11.33 26.70 0.50
CA GLY A 91 11.57 26.48 1.93
C GLY A 91 13.04 26.12 2.24
N SER A 92 13.70 25.38 1.34
CA SER A 92 15.15 25.07 1.45
C SER A 92 16.02 26.33 1.41
N LEU A 93 15.70 27.26 0.50
CA LEU A 93 16.46 28.51 0.32
C LEU A 93 16.41 29.42 1.55
N PHE A 94 15.23 29.51 2.17
CA PHE A 94 14.96 30.43 3.28
C PHE A 94 15.05 29.76 4.66
N MET A 95 15.55 28.53 4.74
CA MET A 95 15.51 27.68 5.94
C MET A 95 16.25 28.28 7.14
N PHE A 96 17.33 29.03 6.92
CA PHE A 96 18.14 29.60 8.00
C PHE A 96 18.28 31.12 7.86
N HIS A 97 18.34 31.82 9.00
CA HIS A 97 18.64 33.24 9.08
C HIS A 97 20.17 33.45 9.09
N GLY A 98 20.71 33.96 7.99
CA GLY A 98 22.14 34.31 7.87
C GLY A 98 23.08 33.15 7.52
N LEU A 99 22.61 31.90 7.58
CA LEU A 99 23.28 30.73 7.02
C LEU A 99 22.58 30.35 5.71
N GLN A 100 23.33 29.94 4.69
CA GLN A 100 22.77 29.55 3.41
C GLN A 100 23.11 28.10 3.11
N VAL A 101 22.08 27.34 2.73
CA VAL A 101 22.27 26.04 2.10
C VAL A 101 22.77 26.28 0.68
N SER A 102 23.74 25.49 0.23
CA SER A 102 24.30 25.62 -1.11
C SER A 102 23.20 25.48 -2.17
N PRO A 103 23.00 26.49 -3.05
CA PRO A 103 22.00 26.41 -4.12
C PRO A 103 22.22 25.21 -5.05
N ALA A 104 23.48 24.76 -5.20
CA ALA A 104 23.80 23.56 -5.97
C ALA A 104 23.23 22.30 -5.31
N ILE A 105 23.27 22.20 -3.98
CA ILE A 105 22.69 21.06 -3.24
C ILE A 105 21.18 21.10 -3.35
N ILE A 106 20.55 22.27 -3.22
CA ILE A 106 19.10 22.42 -3.39
C ILE A 106 18.68 21.98 -4.80
N GLY A 107 19.38 22.48 -5.84
CA GLY A 107 19.13 22.09 -7.23
C GLY A 107 19.28 20.59 -7.46
N LEU A 108 20.35 20.00 -6.93
CA LEU A 108 20.57 18.55 -6.98
C LEU A 108 19.42 17.78 -6.33
N ILE A 109 19.01 18.18 -5.12
CA ILE A 109 17.93 17.52 -4.38
C ILE A 109 16.60 17.65 -5.11
N VAL A 110 16.26 18.80 -5.69
CA VAL A 110 15.03 18.96 -6.48
C VAL A 110 15.03 18.02 -7.68
N VAL A 111 16.15 17.90 -8.40
CA VAL A 111 16.28 16.96 -9.53
C VAL A 111 16.17 15.52 -9.06
N LEU A 112 16.85 15.14 -7.97
CA LEU A 112 16.78 13.80 -7.40
C LEU A 112 15.36 13.47 -6.92
N SER A 113 14.67 14.40 -6.27
CA SER A 113 13.26 14.28 -5.87
C SER A 113 12.35 14.03 -7.06
N LEU A 114 12.55 14.74 -8.18
CA LEU A 114 11.78 14.55 -9.41
C LEU A 114 12.03 13.15 -10.03
N ILE A 115 13.30 12.74 -10.12
CA ILE A 115 13.69 11.42 -10.62
C ILE A 115 13.12 10.32 -9.73
N TYR A 116 13.30 10.45 -8.42
CA TYR A 116 12.79 9.50 -7.43
C TYR A 116 11.27 9.35 -7.54
N HIS A 117 10.55 10.47 -7.65
CA HIS A 117 9.11 10.48 -7.89
C HIS A 117 8.74 9.73 -9.18
N ARG A 118 9.40 10.05 -10.30
CA ARG A 118 9.07 9.46 -11.61
C ARG A 118 9.36 7.96 -11.69
N TYR A 119 10.48 7.52 -11.13
CA TYR A 119 11.01 6.16 -11.36
C TYR A 119 10.82 5.21 -10.17
N VAL A 120 10.57 5.71 -8.96
CA VAL A 120 10.36 4.86 -7.78
C VAL A 120 8.91 4.90 -7.35
N LEU A 121 8.36 6.08 -7.07
CA LEU A 121 7.01 6.19 -6.49
C LEU A 121 5.90 5.75 -7.47
N ILE A 122 5.96 6.17 -8.74
CA ILE A 122 4.95 5.77 -9.74
C ILE A 122 4.94 4.26 -9.98
N PRO A 123 6.07 3.58 -10.25
CA PRO A 123 6.06 2.14 -10.47
C PRO A 123 5.67 1.34 -9.23
N VAL A 124 6.02 1.80 -8.01
CA VAL A 124 5.57 1.18 -6.77
C VAL A 124 4.05 1.25 -6.66
N LEU A 125 3.44 2.41 -6.92
CA LEU A 125 1.99 2.57 -6.95
C LEU A 125 1.31 1.68 -7.99
N GLU A 126 1.86 1.64 -9.19
CA GLU A 126 1.34 0.79 -10.27
C GLU A 126 1.43 -0.68 -9.89
N LYS A 127 2.54 -1.14 -9.30
CA LYS A 127 2.67 -2.51 -8.79
C LYS A 127 1.71 -2.81 -7.65
N THR A 128 1.46 -1.88 -6.72
CA THR A 128 0.49 -2.10 -5.63
C THR A 128 -0.94 -2.08 -6.13
N ARG A 129 -1.26 -1.31 -7.18
CA ARG A 129 -2.58 -1.35 -7.85
C ARG A 129 -2.76 -2.57 -8.76
N LEU A 130 -1.66 -3.06 -9.35
CA LEU A 130 -1.58 -4.26 -10.19
C LEU A 130 -1.24 -5.52 -9.39
N GLN A 131 -1.17 -5.43 -8.07
CA GLN A 131 -1.57 -6.53 -7.23
C GLN A 131 -3.09 -6.41 -7.19
N PRO A 132 -3.84 -7.19 -8.01
CA PRO A 132 -5.10 -7.66 -7.49
C PRO A 132 -4.79 -8.09 -6.06
N LEU A 133 -5.64 -7.72 -5.10
CA LEU A 133 -5.92 -8.70 -4.06
C LEU A 133 -6.07 -9.99 -4.84
N VAL A 134 -5.09 -10.89 -4.74
CA VAL A 134 -5.21 -12.20 -5.36
C VAL A 134 -6.50 -12.69 -4.76
N ASP A 135 -7.50 -12.69 -5.64
CA ASP A 135 -8.83 -13.14 -5.41
C ASP A 135 -8.65 -14.54 -4.82
N ASP A 136 -8.70 -14.65 -3.50
CA ASP A 136 -8.95 -15.93 -2.86
C ASP A 136 -10.28 -16.49 -3.41
N ASP A 137 -11.14 -15.60 -3.94
CA ASP A 137 -12.33 -15.86 -4.74
C ASP A 137 -12.06 -16.75 -5.98
N ALA A 138 -10.96 -16.56 -6.72
CA ALA A 138 -10.62 -17.40 -7.88
C ALA A 138 -10.00 -18.74 -7.45
N ALA A 139 -9.43 -18.80 -6.25
CA ALA A 139 -8.83 -19.99 -5.67
C ALA A 139 -9.87 -20.89 -4.94
N LEU A 140 -11.05 -20.35 -4.63
CA LEU A 140 -12.17 -21.08 -4.03
C LEU A 140 -13.00 -21.83 -5.07
N LEU A 141 -13.14 -21.33 -6.30
CA LEU A 141 -13.83 -22.03 -7.39
C LEU A 141 -13.11 -23.34 -7.74
N GLY A 142 -13.83 -24.46 -7.69
CA GLY A 142 -13.25 -25.79 -7.88
C GLY A 142 -12.55 -26.37 -6.65
N ALA A 143 -12.51 -25.65 -5.52
CA ALA A 143 -11.92 -26.18 -4.29
C ALA A 143 -12.81 -27.28 -3.69
N HIS A 144 -12.17 -28.34 -3.21
CA HIS A 144 -12.83 -29.42 -2.49
C HIS A 144 -13.02 -29.03 -1.02
N GLY A 145 -14.20 -29.33 -0.49
CA GLY A 145 -14.54 -29.13 0.91
C GLY A 145 -15.32 -30.30 1.49
N ARG A 146 -15.60 -30.20 2.77
CA ARG A 146 -16.43 -31.17 3.50
C ARG A 146 -17.60 -30.47 4.18
N VAL A 147 -18.78 -31.07 4.10
CA VAL A 147 -19.96 -30.60 4.82
C VAL A 147 -19.76 -30.80 6.32
N ILE A 148 -19.93 -29.73 7.11
CA ILE A 148 -19.88 -29.78 8.58
C ILE A 148 -21.30 -29.85 9.14
N SER A 149 -22.19 -29.00 8.64
CA SER A 149 -23.62 -29.01 8.96
C SER A 149 -24.41 -29.32 7.69
N ALA A 150 -25.38 -30.23 7.78
CA ALA A 150 -26.15 -30.69 6.63
C ALA A 150 -26.75 -29.52 5.84
N LEU A 151 -26.64 -29.56 4.51
CA LEU A 151 -27.17 -28.50 3.64
C LEU A 151 -28.57 -28.90 3.22
N ASN A 152 -29.57 -28.09 3.59
CA ASN A 152 -30.94 -28.22 3.05
C ASN A 152 -31.73 -26.90 3.22
N PRO A 153 -31.65 -25.94 2.26
CA PRO A 153 -30.70 -25.82 1.15
C PRO A 153 -29.39 -25.14 1.55
N THR A 154 -29.34 -24.52 2.74
CA THR A 154 -28.16 -23.81 3.27
C THR A 154 -27.60 -24.56 4.47
N GLY A 155 -26.27 -24.59 4.58
CA GLY A 155 -25.53 -25.20 5.68
C GLY A 155 -24.13 -24.63 5.76
N THR A 156 -23.22 -25.37 6.39
CA THR A 156 -21.83 -24.93 6.58
C THR A 156 -20.87 -25.99 6.07
N VAL A 157 -19.90 -25.56 5.26
CA VAL A 157 -18.85 -26.42 4.70
C VAL A 157 -17.48 -25.92 5.15
N HIS A 158 -16.53 -26.84 5.22
CA HIS A 158 -15.14 -26.52 5.48
C HIS A 158 -14.34 -26.63 4.19
N VAL A 159 -13.80 -25.50 3.71
CA VAL A 159 -13.05 -25.39 2.46
C VAL A 159 -11.75 -24.68 2.75
N ARG A 160 -10.61 -25.27 2.35
CA ARG A 160 -9.25 -24.69 2.49
C ARG A 160 -8.87 -24.20 3.90
N GLY A 161 -9.43 -24.80 4.96
CA GLY A 161 -9.12 -24.43 6.34
C GLY A 161 -10.08 -23.41 6.96
N GLU A 162 -11.11 -22.99 6.24
CA GLU A 162 -12.10 -22.01 6.69
C GLU A 162 -13.53 -22.57 6.65
N LEU A 163 -14.41 -22.05 7.51
CA LEU A 163 -15.83 -22.40 7.54
C LEU A 163 -16.63 -21.39 6.70
N TRP A 164 -17.34 -21.90 5.70
CA TRP A 164 -18.11 -21.10 4.76
C TRP A 164 -19.59 -21.47 4.84
N THR A 165 -20.46 -20.46 4.77
CA THR A 165 -21.88 -20.67 4.53
C THR A 165 -22.05 -21.12 3.09
N ALA A 166 -22.71 -22.25 2.88
CA ALA A 166 -22.89 -22.83 1.57
C ALA A 166 -24.35 -23.18 1.29
N THR A 167 -24.74 -23.04 0.03
CA THR A 167 -26.04 -23.46 -0.49
C THR A 167 -25.83 -24.59 -1.51
N SER A 168 -26.74 -25.56 -1.53
CA SER A 168 -26.75 -26.68 -2.47
C SER A 168 -28.16 -26.91 -3.00
N ASP A 169 -28.27 -27.23 -4.29
CA ASP A 169 -29.55 -27.58 -4.94
C ASP A 169 -30.09 -28.95 -4.49
N ARG A 170 -29.23 -29.77 -3.87
CA ARG A 170 -29.59 -31.09 -3.33
C ARG A 170 -29.26 -31.16 -1.84
N PRO A 171 -30.05 -31.91 -1.05
CA PRO A 171 -29.70 -32.16 0.33
C PRO A 171 -28.38 -32.94 0.41
N LEU A 172 -27.44 -32.46 1.23
CA LEU A 172 -26.15 -33.07 1.48
C LEU A 172 -25.96 -33.26 2.99
N ASP A 173 -25.50 -34.44 3.39
CA ASP A 173 -25.35 -34.78 4.80
C ASP A 173 -24.00 -34.32 5.35
N SER A 174 -23.91 -34.19 6.67
CA SER A 174 -22.65 -33.89 7.34
C SER A 174 -21.61 -34.97 7.01
N GLY A 175 -20.41 -34.54 6.61
CA GLY A 175 -19.31 -35.40 6.20
C GLY A 175 -19.18 -35.61 4.69
N ASP A 176 -20.16 -35.19 3.89
CA ASP A 176 -20.08 -35.32 2.42
C ASP A 176 -19.00 -34.42 1.81
N GLU A 177 -18.38 -34.90 0.73
CA GLU A 177 -17.41 -34.14 -0.05
C GLU A 177 -18.11 -33.31 -1.12
N VAL A 178 -17.74 -32.04 -1.17
CA VAL A 178 -18.34 -31.05 -2.07
C VAL A 178 -17.28 -30.28 -2.84
N VAL A 179 -17.66 -29.76 -3.99
CA VAL A 179 -16.86 -28.84 -4.80
C VAL A 179 -17.60 -27.52 -4.92
N VAL A 180 -16.88 -26.42 -4.77
CA VAL A 180 -17.42 -25.06 -4.97
C VAL A 180 -17.61 -24.80 -6.47
N VAL A 181 -18.85 -24.52 -6.85
CA VAL A 181 -19.23 -24.26 -8.25
C VAL A 181 -19.36 -22.77 -8.52
N GLU A 182 -19.83 -22.01 -7.54
CA GLU A 182 -20.04 -20.57 -7.66
C GLU A 182 -19.87 -19.90 -6.29
N ARG A 183 -19.54 -18.61 -6.28
CA ARG A 183 -19.52 -17.79 -5.07
C ARG A 183 -20.39 -16.56 -5.26
N ASN A 184 -21.29 -16.32 -4.31
CA ASN A 184 -22.14 -15.15 -4.24
C ASN A 184 -21.88 -14.39 -2.93
N GLY A 185 -20.86 -13.52 -2.94
CA GLY A 185 -20.43 -12.76 -1.77
C GLY A 185 -19.87 -13.64 -0.66
N LEU A 186 -20.55 -13.69 0.49
CA LEU A 186 -20.18 -14.52 1.66
C LEU A 186 -20.82 -15.92 1.63
N ASN A 187 -21.63 -16.24 0.61
CA ASN A 187 -22.25 -17.54 0.44
C ASN A 187 -21.66 -18.25 -0.78
N ILE A 188 -21.41 -19.55 -0.68
CA ILE A 188 -20.85 -20.36 -1.79
C ILE A 188 -21.85 -21.42 -2.25
N LEU A 189 -21.97 -21.62 -3.55
CA LEU A 189 -22.75 -22.70 -4.14
C LEU A 189 -21.85 -23.94 -4.27
N VAL A 190 -22.30 -25.07 -3.74
CA VAL A 190 -21.53 -26.30 -3.71
C VAL A 190 -22.31 -27.49 -4.28
N GLU A 191 -21.61 -28.39 -4.97
CA GLU A 191 -22.16 -29.65 -5.48
C GLU A 191 -21.44 -30.86 -4.89
N GLY A 192 -22.18 -31.95 -4.63
CA GLY A 192 -21.64 -33.19 -4.09
C GLY A 192 -20.81 -33.98 -5.11
N VAL A 193 -19.56 -34.32 -4.76
CA VAL A 193 -18.62 -35.04 -5.65
C VAL A 193 -19.09 -36.47 -5.97
N LYS A 194 -19.90 -37.07 -5.09
CA LYS A 194 -20.33 -38.48 -5.18
C LYS A 194 -21.42 -38.79 -6.21
N HIS A 195 -21.86 -37.82 -7.02
CA HIS A 195 -22.81 -38.10 -8.12
C HIS A 195 -22.15 -38.04 -9.50
N LYS A 196 -21.02 -38.75 -9.65
CA LYS A 196 -20.51 -39.16 -10.95
C LYS A 196 -21.57 -40.07 -11.60
N ARG A 197 -22.22 -39.55 -12.65
CA ARG A 197 -23.10 -40.25 -13.61
C ARG A 197 -22.99 -41.78 -13.53
N ALA A 198 -24.06 -42.44 -13.11
CA ALA A 198 -24.29 -43.81 -13.55
C ALA A 198 -24.43 -43.78 -15.09
N PRO A 199 -23.59 -44.49 -15.86
CA PRO A 199 -23.91 -44.75 -17.24
C PRO A 199 -25.19 -45.60 -17.26
N LEU A 200 -26.20 -45.13 -17.99
CA LEU A 200 -27.36 -45.95 -18.32
C LEU A 200 -26.85 -47.20 -19.05
N ASN A 201 -26.95 -48.35 -18.39
CA ASN A 201 -26.92 -49.65 -19.06
C ASN A 201 -28.06 -49.67 -20.07
N GLY A 202 -27.74 -49.47 -21.34
CA GLY A 202 -28.56 -49.95 -22.45
C GLY A 202 -28.12 -51.37 -22.76
N HIS A 203 -28.88 -52.34 -22.25
CA HIS A 203 -28.85 -53.71 -22.76
C HIS A 203 -29.30 -53.74 -24.23
N GLU A 204 -28.71 -54.71 -24.91
CA GLU A 204 -29.05 -55.29 -26.21
C GLU A 204 -30.55 -55.35 -26.51
N GLU A 205 -30.93 -55.01 -27.74
CA GLU A 205 -31.56 -55.94 -28.71
C GLU A 205 -31.05 -55.62 -30.13
#